data_AF-A0A971NAM7-F1
#
_entry.id   AF-A0A971NAM7-F1
#
_cell.length_a   1.000
_cell.length_b   1.000
_cell.length_c   1.000
_cell.angle_alpha   90.00
_cell.angle_beta   90.00
_cell.angle_gamma   90.00
#
_symmetry.space_group_name_H-M   'P 1'
#
loop_
_entity.id
_entity.type
_entity.pdbx_description
1 polymer ?
#
loop_
_entity_poly.entity_id
_entity_poly.type
_entity_poly.pdbx_seq_one_letter_code
_entity_poly.pdbx_strand_id
1 'polypeptide(L)'
;MKFLDRSSIKRNIMTIYITTTLVTFAIVFYVLFSNWIRTSDEILSTIAKDMNQTISIEFDGLIKLPQYINELTEQQIKNGVMDFNNETVRDKFFVGLLSRHGSTPIYSISLGTEKGEYYGARRNKDNVVEIMKNNSETGGKSRYYKVREDMTAGDLVVETGRFDPRTRPWYKVAKENNKTSFSPLYKHFVMDDLTVSVGTPVYDGKGSL
;
A
#
# COMPACT_ATOMS: atom_id res chain seq x y z
N MET A 1 -30.41 71.15 -36.49
CA MET A 1 -29.93 71.69 -35.19
C MET A 1 -31.14 72.19 -34.42
N LYS A 2 -31.75 71.35 -33.59
CA LYS A 2 -32.95 71.70 -32.81
C LYS A 2 -32.99 70.86 -31.52
N PHE A 3 -33.17 71.58 -30.41
CA PHE A 3 -33.52 71.14 -29.05
C PHE A 3 -32.51 70.27 -28.28
N LEU A 4 -31.48 70.92 -27.75
CA LEU A 4 -30.96 70.57 -26.43
C LEU A 4 -32.02 70.98 -25.40
N ASP A 5 -32.77 69.98 -24.92
CA ASP A 5 -33.75 70.10 -23.84
C ASP A 5 -33.08 70.75 -22.61
N ARG A 6 -33.70 71.79 -22.03
CA ARG A 6 -33.24 72.42 -20.78
C ARG A 6 -33.51 71.43 -19.64
N SER A 7 -32.62 70.47 -19.47
CA SER A 7 -32.63 69.63 -18.29
C SER A 7 -32.39 70.51 -17.06
N SER A 8 -33.27 70.37 -16.06
CA SER A 8 -33.06 70.94 -14.74
C SER A 8 -31.66 70.56 -14.25
N ILE A 9 -30.86 71.51 -13.75
CA ILE A 9 -29.49 71.28 -13.25
C ILE A 9 -29.44 70.08 -12.29
N LYS A 10 -30.50 69.88 -11.50
CA LYS A 10 -30.69 68.73 -10.60
C LYS A 10 -30.67 67.38 -11.34
N ARG A 11 -31.29 67.30 -12.53
CA ARG A 11 -31.35 66.09 -13.38
C ARG A 11 -29.95 65.69 -13.85
N ASN A 12 -29.15 66.64 -14.34
CA ASN A 12 -27.79 66.35 -14.81
C ASN A 12 -26.87 65.88 -13.68
N ILE A 13 -26.93 66.52 -12.50
CA ILE A 13 -26.15 66.11 -11.32
C ILE A 13 -26.55 64.70 -10.87
N MET A 14 -27.86 64.41 -10.82
CA MET A 14 -28.37 63.10 -10.45
C MET A 14 -27.94 62.01 -11.45
N THR A 15 -27.98 62.29 -12.76
CA THR A 15 -27.48 61.37 -13.80
C THR A 15 -25.99 61.09 -13.65
N ILE A 16 -25.16 62.12 -13.41
CA ILE A 16 -23.72 61.94 -13.20
C ILE A 16 -23.46 61.08 -11.96
N TYR A 17 -24.11 61.36 -10.84
CA TYR A 17 -23.95 60.59 -9.59
C TYR A 17 -24.34 59.11 -9.75
N ILE A 18 -25.48 58.84 -10.40
CA ILE A 18 -25.92 57.46 -10.65
C ILE A 18 -24.92 56.74 -11.56
N THR A 19 -24.43 57.43 -12.61
CA THR A 19 -23.47 56.86 -13.57
C THR A 19 -22.14 56.54 -12.88
N THR A 20 -21.58 57.47 -12.11
CA THR A 20 -20.31 57.23 -11.41
C THR A 20 -20.45 56.12 -10.37
N THR A 21 -21.56 56.08 -9.64
CA THR A 21 -21.87 55.01 -8.68
C THR A 21 -21.94 53.64 -9.37
N LEU A 22 -22.69 53.53 -10.47
CA LEU A 22 -22.79 52.30 -11.27
C LEU A 22 -21.42 51.84 -11.79
N VAL A 23 -20.60 52.77 -12.29
CA VAL A 23 -19.24 52.46 -12.76
C VAL A 23 -18.37 51.95 -11.62
N THR A 24 -18.42 52.58 -10.44
CA THR A 24 -17.65 52.10 -9.28
C THR A 24 -18.09 50.70 -8.84
N PHE A 25 -19.40 50.42 -8.80
CA PHE A 25 -19.91 49.09 -8.49
C PHE A 25 -19.50 48.07 -9.55
N ALA A 26 -19.54 48.40 -10.83
CA ALA A 26 -19.13 47.51 -11.92
C ALA A 26 -17.64 47.16 -11.82
N ILE A 27 -16.79 48.14 -11.51
CA ILE A 27 -15.35 47.91 -11.32
C ILE A 27 -15.10 47.02 -10.10
N VAL A 28 -15.71 47.33 -8.95
CA VAL A 28 -15.57 46.52 -7.73
C VAL A 28 -16.07 45.11 -7.97
N PHE A 29 -17.24 44.95 -8.59
CA PHE A 29 -17.79 43.64 -8.94
C PHE A 29 -16.85 42.86 -9.86
N TYR A 30 -16.33 43.49 -10.91
CA TYR A 30 -15.40 42.86 -11.84
C TYR A 30 -14.11 42.41 -11.13
N VAL A 31 -13.53 43.26 -10.28
CA VAL A 31 -12.32 42.93 -9.52
C VAL A 31 -12.58 41.78 -8.54
N LEU A 32 -13.68 41.82 -7.79
CA LEU A 32 -14.03 40.76 -6.84
C LEU A 32 -14.29 39.43 -7.55
N PHE A 33 -15.05 39.45 -8.65
CA PHE A 33 -15.41 38.25 -9.40
C PHE A 33 -14.19 37.64 -10.12
N SER A 34 -13.35 38.47 -10.75
CA SER A 34 -12.12 38.00 -11.41
C SER A 34 -11.11 37.42 -10.43
N ASN A 35 -10.95 38.03 -9.26
CA ASN A 35 -10.11 37.49 -8.19
C ASN A 35 -10.69 36.18 -7.65
N TRP A 36 -12.01 36.11 -7.41
CA TRP A 36 -12.66 34.91 -6.91
C TRP A 36 -12.45 33.71 -7.84
N ILE A 37 -12.65 33.89 -9.15
CA ILE A 37 -12.45 32.83 -10.15
C ILE A 37 -11.00 32.34 -10.12
N ARG A 38 -10.03 33.27 -10.18
CA ARG A 38 -8.60 32.91 -10.16
C ARG A 38 -8.23 32.14 -8.89
N THR A 39 -8.67 32.62 -7.74
CA THR A 39 -8.39 31.96 -6.45
C THR A 39 -9.07 30.59 -6.37
N SER A 40 -10.26 30.42 -6.93
CA SER A 40 -10.94 29.11 -6.97
C SER A 40 -10.14 28.10 -7.78
N ASP A 41 -9.65 28.48 -8.96
CA ASP A 41 -8.84 27.61 -9.81
C ASP A 41 -7.51 27.24 -9.16
N GLU A 42 -6.85 28.22 -8.51
CA GLU A 42 -5.60 27.99 -7.77
C GLU A 42 -5.79 27.05 -6.57
N ILE A 43 -6.88 27.22 -5.81
CA ILE A 43 -7.22 26.35 -4.67
C ILE A 43 -7.50 24.93 -5.15
N LEU A 44 -8.34 24.76 -6.19
CA LEU A 44 -8.66 23.43 -6.73
C LEU A 44 -7.40 22.72 -7.25
N SER A 45 -6.52 23.44 -7.94
CA SER A 45 -5.24 22.91 -8.42
C SER A 45 -4.33 22.49 -7.26
N THR A 46 -4.27 23.30 -6.20
CA THR A 46 -3.45 23.02 -5.02
C THR A 46 -3.98 21.79 -4.27
N ILE A 47 -5.29 21.71 -4.05
CA ILE A 47 -5.94 20.54 -3.43
C ILE A 47 -5.66 19.27 -4.24
N ALA A 48 -5.84 19.31 -5.56
CA ALA A 48 -5.58 18.16 -6.41
C ALA A 48 -4.10 17.73 -6.35
N LYS A 49 -3.17 18.69 -6.34
CA LYS A 49 -1.74 18.43 -6.20
C LYS A 49 -1.40 17.80 -4.84
N ASP A 50 -1.91 18.37 -3.76
CA ASP A 50 -1.66 17.90 -2.40
C ASP A 50 -2.25 16.51 -2.17
N MET A 51 -3.44 16.25 -2.70
CA MET A 51 -4.06 14.92 -2.71
C MET A 51 -3.19 13.92 -3.47
N ASN A 52 -2.74 14.26 -4.69
CA ASN A 52 -1.87 13.38 -5.48
C ASN A 52 -0.54 13.11 -4.77
N GLN A 53 0.05 14.13 -4.15
CA GLN A 53 1.28 13.99 -3.39
C GLN A 53 1.08 13.09 -2.16
N THR A 54 -0.01 13.28 -1.43
CA THR A 54 -0.34 12.45 -0.27
C THR A 54 -0.56 10.99 -0.67
N ILE A 55 -1.35 10.73 -1.71
CA ILE A 55 -1.55 9.39 -2.27
C ILE A 55 -0.21 8.77 -2.67
N SER A 56 0.67 9.54 -3.31
CA SER A 56 1.99 9.07 -3.71
C SER A 56 2.85 8.68 -2.51
N ILE A 57 2.88 9.50 -1.45
CA ILE A 57 3.65 9.23 -0.23
C ILE A 57 3.15 7.97 0.47
N GLU A 58 1.83 7.83 0.65
CA GLU A 58 1.22 6.66 1.27
C GLU A 58 1.52 5.39 0.46
N PHE A 59 1.34 5.46 -0.86
CA PHE A 59 1.64 4.35 -1.76
C PHE A 59 3.12 3.93 -1.70
N ASP A 60 4.04 4.90 -1.70
CA ASP A 60 5.47 4.65 -1.61
C ASP A 60 5.83 3.95 -0.28
N GLY A 61 5.20 4.37 0.82
CA GLY A 61 5.35 3.72 2.13
C GLY A 61 4.86 2.27 2.12
N LEU A 62 3.71 2.02 1.49
CA LEU A 62 3.14 0.67 1.37
C LEU A 62 3.99 -0.29 0.55
N ILE A 63 4.62 0.20 -0.53
CA ILE A 63 5.44 -0.61 -1.45
C ILE A 63 6.86 -0.81 -0.91
N LYS A 64 7.46 0.21 -0.28
CA LYS A 64 8.83 0.12 0.24
C LYS A 64 8.94 -0.75 1.48
N LEU A 65 7.90 -0.80 2.32
CA LEU A 65 7.96 -1.54 3.58
C LEU A 65 8.21 -3.06 3.40
N PRO A 66 7.46 -3.79 2.55
CA PRO A 66 7.74 -5.22 2.31
C PRO A 66 9.13 -5.48 1.72
N GLN A 67 9.62 -4.60 0.85
CA GLN A 67 10.98 -4.72 0.30
C GLN A 67 12.03 -4.60 1.41
N TYR A 68 11.91 -3.56 2.24
CA TYR A 68 12.80 -3.35 3.37
C TYR A 68 12.80 -4.53 4.35
N ILE A 69 11.61 -5.05 4.69
CA ILE A 69 11.48 -6.22 5.58
C ILE A 69 12.17 -7.45 4.98
N ASN A 70 11.95 -7.72 3.69
CA ASN A 70 12.57 -8.88 3.04
C ASN A 70 14.09 -8.76 2.95
N GLU A 71 14.60 -7.59 2.55
CA GLU A 71 16.05 -7.35 2.43
C GLU A 71 16.74 -7.45 3.79
N LEU A 72 16.13 -6.87 4.83
CA LEU A 72 16.64 -7.01 6.19
C LEU A 72 16.64 -8.49 6.62
N THR A 73 15.55 -9.22 6.34
CA THR A 73 15.42 -10.64 6.71
C THR A 73 16.44 -11.52 5.97
N GLU A 74 16.64 -11.29 4.67
CA GLU A 74 17.68 -11.97 3.87
C GLU A 74 19.06 -11.78 4.50
N GLN A 75 19.40 -10.55 4.90
CA GLN A 75 20.68 -10.26 5.55
C GLN A 75 20.82 -10.99 6.90
N GLN A 76 19.75 -11.06 7.70
CA GLN A 76 19.77 -11.79 8.97
C GLN A 76 20.01 -13.29 8.76
N ILE A 77 19.37 -13.88 7.74
CA ILE A 77 19.56 -15.30 7.40
C ILE A 77 20.98 -15.54 6.88
N LYS A 78 21.43 -14.71 5.93
CA LYS A 78 22.77 -14.81 5.32
C LYS A 78 23.89 -14.68 6.34
N ASN A 79 23.72 -13.80 7.32
CA ASN A 79 24.69 -13.59 8.39
C ASN A 79 24.57 -14.61 9.54
N GLY A 80 23.64 -15.57 9.43
CA GLY A 80 23.45 -16.62 10.44
C GLY A 80 22.90 -16.13 11.78
N VAL A 81 22.27 -14.95 11.81
CA VAL A 81 21.68 -14.38 13.04
C VAL A 81 20.48 -15.21 13.51
N MET A 82 19.74 -15.79 12.56
CA MET A 82 18.60 -16.67 12.83
C MET A 82 18.68 -17.91 11.95
N ASP A 83 18.53 -19.08 12.59
CA ASP A 83 18.42 -20.36 11.87
C ASP A 83 16.95 -20.65 11.53
N PHE A 84 16.58 -20.42 10.27
CA PHE A 84 15.22 -20.67 9.78
C PHE A 84 14.93 -22.16 9.55
N ASN A 85 15.92 -23.05 9.69
CA ASN A 85 15.68 -24.49 9.74
C ASN A 85 15.10 -24.93 11.09
N ASN A 86 15.34 -24.15 12.15
CA ASN A 86 14.72 -24.37 13.44
C ASN A 86 13.27 -23.88 13.42
N GLU A 87 12.32 -24.81 13.51
CA GLU A 87 10.88 -24.55 13.46
C GLU A 87 10.44 -23.52 14.50
N THR A 88 10.93 -23.61 15.74
CA THR A 88 10.55 -22.68 16.81
C THR A 88 11.05 -21.27 16.53
N VAL A 89 12.30 -21.11 16.06
CA VAL A 89 12.86 -19.79 15.71
C VAL A 89 12.08 -19.16 14.56
N ARG A 90 11.85 -19.94 13.49
CA ARG A 90 11.15 -19.52 12.29
C ARG A 90 9.71 -19.10 12.58
N ASP A 91 8.96 -19.90 13.34
CA ASP A 91 7.55 -19.61 13.64
C ASP A 91 7.42 -18.36 14.49
N LYS A 92 8.24 -18.23 15.56
CA LYS A 92 8.28 -17.01 16.40
C LYS A 92 8.61 -15.77 15.59
N PHE A 93 9.57 -15.88 14.67
CA PHE A 93 9.93 -14.78 13.77
C PHE A 93 8.73 -14.32 12.94
N PHE A 94 8.07 -15.24 12.21
CA PHE A 94 6.96 -14.87 11.33
C PHE A 94 5.75 -14.35 12.10
N VAL A 95 5.39 -15.00 13.22
CA VAL A 95 4.29 -14.56 14.08
C VAL A 95 4.59 -13.19 14.67
N GLY A 96 5.78 -12.99 15.24
CA GLY A 96 6.18 -11.73 15.86
C GLY A 96 6.19 -10.58 14.86
N LEU A 97 6.78 -10.80 13.68
CA LEU A 97 6.83 -9.81 12.61
C LEU A 97 5.43 -9.43 12.12
N LEU A 98 4.58 -10.41 11.83
CA LEU A 98 3.22 -10.16 11.33
C LEU A 98 2.32 -9.51 12.38
N SER A 99 2.49 -9.87 13.66
CA SER A 99 1.76 -9.26 14.78
C SER A 99 2.18 -7.80 14.99
N ARG A 100 3.47 -7.48 14.84
CA ARG A 100 3.98 -6.11 14.98
C ARG A 100 3.50 -5.20 13.85
N HIS A 101 3.31 -5.74 12.65
CA HIS A 101 2.78 -5.04 11.49
C HIS A 101 1.26 -5.25 11.32
N GLY A 102 0.52 -5.35 12.43
CA GLY A 102 -0.94 -5.52 12.45
C GLY A 102 -1.72 -4.40 11.75
N SER A 103 -1.17 -3.18 11.73
CA SER A 103 -1.79 -2.00 11.10
C SER A 103 -1.46 -1.83 9.61
N THR A 104 -0.60 -2.68 9.04
CA THR A 104 -0.20 -2.60 7.63
C THR A 104 -1.05 -3.56 6.78
N PRO A 105 -1.17 -3.36 5.46
CA PRO A 105 -1.90 -4.30 4.60
C PRO A 105 -1.17 -5.64 4.37
N ILE A 106 -0.03 -5.88 5.00
CA ILE A 106 0.73 -7.13 4.89
C ILE A 106 -0.01 -8.25 5.62
N TYR A 107 -0.83 -9.02 4.90
CA TYR A 107 -1.61 -10.09 5.53
C TYR A 107 -0.82 -11.40 5.71
N SER A 108 0.32 -11.59 5.06
CA SER A 108 1.11 -12.83 5.13
C SER A 108 2.58 -12.60 4.87
N ILE A 109 3.42 -13.37 5.57
CA ILE A 109 4.87 -13.42 5.36
C ILE A 109 5.28 -14.89 5.34
N SER A 110 6.09 -15.28 4.36
CA SER A 110 6.39 -16.69 4.12
C SER A 110 7.73 -16.93 3.46
N LEU A 111 8.25 -18.14 3.68
CA LEU A 111 9.44 -18.71 3.07
C LEU A 111 9.04 -19.93 2.23
N GLY A 112 9.52 -19.99 0.99
CA GLY A 112 9.46 -21.20 0.17
C GLY A 112 10.86 -21.69 -0.14
N THR A 113 11.08 -23.00 -0.12
CA THR A 113 12.40 -23.61 -0.37
C THR A 113 12.46 -24.32 -1.73
N GLU A 114 13.67 -24.57 -2.24
CA GLU A 114 13.88 -25.39 -3.45
C GLU A 114 13.34 -26.83 -3.32
N LYS A 115 13.19 -27.32 -2.08
CA LYS A 115 12.57 -28.62 -1.78
C LYS A 115 11.03 -28.61 -1.93
N GLY A 116 10.43 -27.44 -2.18
CA GLY A 116 8.99 -27.27 -2.27
C GLY A 116 8.31 -27.12 -0.90
N GLU A 117 9.08 -26.89 0.16
CA GLU A 117 8.53 -26.64 1.49
C GLU A 117 8.08 -25.19 1.60
N TYR A 118 7.04 -24.94 2.38
CA TYR A 118 6.45 -23.63 2.57
C TYR A 118 6.11 -23.40 4.05
N TYR A 119 6.65 -22.31 4.60
CA TYR A 119 6.52 -21.93 5.99
C TYR A 119 6.15 -20.46 6.11
N GLY A 120 5.50 -20.04 7.18
CA GLY A 120 5.19 -18.63 7.37
C GLY A 120 4.14 -18.38 8.44
N ALA A 121 3.65 -17.14 8.46
CA ALA A 121 2.44 -16.77 9.18
C ALA A 121 1.53 -15.95 8.26
N ARG A 122 0.21 -16.06 8.47
CA ARG A 122 -0.79 -15.25 7.80
C ARG A 122 -1.85 -14.76 8.78
N ARG A 123 -2.59 -13.72 8.38
CA ARG A 123 -3.87 -13.35 8.99
C ARG A 123 -4.99 -13.98 8.19
N ASN A 124 -5.91 -14.64 8.88
CA ASN A 124 -7.11 -15.21 8.26
C ASN A 124 -8.20 -14.14 8.06
N LYS A 125 -9.38 -14.55 7.62
CA LYS A 125 -10.51 -13.63 7.34
C LYS A 125 -10.99 -12.85 8.57
N ASP A 126 -10.77 -13.40 9.77
CA ASP A 126 -11.11 -12.78 11.05
C ASP A 126 -9.94 -11.97 11.64
N ASN A 127 -8.91 -11.71 10.82
CA ASN A 127 -7.68 -11.02 11.18
C ASN A 127 -6.85 -11.72 12.30
N VAL A 128 -7.08 -13.02 12.52
CA VAL A 128 -6.33 -13.83 13.48
C VAL A 128 -5.08 -14.39 12.83
N VAL A 129 -3.95 -14.31 13.53
CA VAL A 129 -2.66 -14.84 13.07
C VAL A 129 -2.65 -16.37 13.16
N GLU A 130 -2.21 -17.02 12.08
CA GLU A 130 -2.06 -18.47 11.94
C GLU A 130 -0.65 -18.79 11.43
N ILE A 131 -0.05 -19.87 11.94
CA ILE A 131 1.21 -20.41 11.41
C ILE A 131 0.91 -21.33 10.23
N MET A 132 1.68 -21.19 9.16
CA MET A 132 1.58 -21.96 7.93
C MET A 132 2.72 -22.96 7.84
N LYS A 133 2.42 -24.22 7.53
CA LYS A 133 3.42 -25.27 7.32
C LYS A 133 3.01 -26.20 6.18
N ASN A 134 3.97 -26.49 5.32
CA ASN A 134 3.90 -27.45 4.25
C ASN A 134 5.30 -28.01 4.04
N ASN A 135 5.45 -29.31 4.28
CA ASN A 135 6.69 -30.06 4.11
C ASN A 135 6.37 -31.53 3.83
N SER A 136 7.39 -32.39 3.86
CA SER A 136 7.26 -33.84 3.71
C SER A 136 6.28 -34.47 4.71
N GLU A 137 6.26 -34.02 5.98
CA GLU A 137 5.37 -34.53 7.04
C GLU A 137 3.89 -34.25 6.75
N THR A 138 3.61 -33.17 6.01
CA THR A 138 2.25 -32.83 5.57
C THR A 138 1.86 -33.48 4.24
N GLY A 139 2.76 -34.23 3.60
CA GLY A 139 2.55 -34.77 2.25
C GLY A 139 2.43 -33.67 1.18
N GLY A 140 3.02 -32.50 1.42
CA GLY A 140 2.95 -31.35 0.51
C GLY A 140 1.67 -30.52 0.62
N LYS A 141 0.82 -30.76 1.62
CA LYS A 141 -0.42 -30.01 1.85
C LYS A 141 -0.16 -28.81 2.76
N SER A 142 -0.77 -27.66 2.48
CA SER A 142 -0.67 -26.52 3.40
C SER A 142 -1.58 -26.72 4.62
N ARG A 143 -0.97 -26.68 5.80
CA ARG A 143 -1.62 -26.71 7.09
C ARG A 143 -1.49 -25.37 7.80
N TYR A 144 -2.54 -24.98 8.52
CA TYR A 144 -2.65 -23.74 9.25
C TYR A 144 -2.95 -24.03 10.71
N TYR A 145 -2.14 -23.49 11.61
CA TYR A 145 -2.19 -23.77 13.04
C TYR A 145 -2.51 -22.50 13.82
N LYS A 146 -3.22 -22.65 14.94
CA LYS A 146 -3.35 -21.58 15.93
C LYS A 146 -1.97 -21.19 16.45
N VAL A 147 -1.84 -19.95 16.88
CA VAL A 147 -0.63 -19.46 17.55
C VAL A 147 -0.82 -19.63 19.05
N ARG A 148 0.15 -20.27 19.73
CA ARG A 148 0.22 -20.36 21.20
C ARG A 148 0.75 -19.05 21.79
N GLU A 149 0.63 -18.89 23.11
CA GLU A 149 1.17 -17.72 23.83
C GLU A 149 2.68 -17.53 23.64
N ASP A 150 3.43 -18.63 23.48
CA ASP A 150 4.87 -18.60 23.22
C ASP A 150 5.23 -18.38 21.73
N MET A 151 4.23 -18.04 20.90
CA MET A 151 4.32 -17.83 19.45
C MET A 151 4.69 -19.08 18.64
N THR A 152 4.47 -20.28 19.17
CA THR A 152 4.64 -21.54 18.43
C THR A 152 3.32 -22.08 17.88
N ALA A 153 3.40 -23.09 17.00
CA ALA A 153 2.24 -23.75 16.41
C ALA A 153 1.45 -24.56 17.46
N GLY A 154 0.17 -24.23 17.60
CA GLY A 154 -0.82 -24.92 18.42
C GLY A 154 -1.65 -25.91 17.62
N ASP A 155 -2.97 -25.90 17.86
CA ASP A 155 -3.89 -26.82 17.19
C ASP A 155 -4.03 -26.52 15.70
N LEU A 156 -4.16 -27.58 14.89
CA LEU A 156 -4.49 -27.47 13.48
C LEU A 156 -5.89 -26.87 13.31
N VAL A 157 -6.01 -25.84 12.48
CA VAL A 157 -7.28 -25.16 12.16
C VAL A 157 -7.76 -25.53 10.76
N VAL A 158 -6.84 -25.53 9.79
CA VAL A 158 -7.18 -25.77 8.38
C VAL A 158 -6.09 -26.62 7.72
N GLU A 159 -6.51 -27.59 6.91
CA GLU A 159 -5.65 -28.28 5.93
C GLU A 159 -6.24 -28.03 4.53
N THR A 160 -5.40 -27.62 3.58
CA THR A 160 -5.80 -27.39 2.19
C THR A 160 -5.21 -28.45 1.26
N GLY A 161 -5.42 -28.28 -0.05
CA GLY A 161 -4.76 -29.08 -1.08
C GLY A 161 -3.24 -28.92 -1.09
N ARG A 162 -2.60 -29.68 -1.98
CA ARG A 162 -1.15 -29.61 -2.21
C ARG A 162 -0.76 -28.22 -2.70
N PHE A 163 0.31 -27.69 -2.15
CA PHE A 163 0.85 -26.39 -2.52
C PHE A 163 2.33 -26.52 -2.82
N ASP A 164 2.78 -25.86 -3.88
CA ASP A 164 4.20 -25.80 -4.23
C ASP A 164 4.59 -24.32 -4.43
N PRO A 165 5.41 -23.74 -3.52
CA PRO A 165 5.81 -22.35 -3.60
C PRO A 165 6.60 -22.04 -4.88
N ARG A 166 7.30 -23.03 -5.46
CA ARG A 166 8.16 -22.85 -6.65
C ARG A 166 7.36 -22.56 -7.91
N THR A 167 6.08 -22.91 -7.90
CA THR A 167 5.16 -22.62 -9.01
C THR A 167 4.65 -21.18 -8.99
N ARG A 168 4.83 -20.47 -7.87
CA ARG A 168 4.19 -19.17 -7.61
C ARG A 168 4.93 -18.02 -8.28
N PRO A 169 4.21 -16.97 -8.73
CA PRO A 169 4.83 -15.83 -9.43
C PRO A 169 5.92 -15.14 -8.60
N TRP A 170 5.69 -14.94 -7.30
CA TRP A 170 6.67 -14.30 -6.41
C TRP A 170 7.98 -15.09 -6.29
N TYR A 171 7.90 -16.42 -6.29
CA TYR A 171 9.08 -17.29 -6.21
C TYR A 171 9.87 -17.22 -7.51
N LYS A 172 9.17 -17.37 -8.64
CA LYS A 172 9.77 -17.37 -9.98
C LYS A 172 10.47 -16.05 -10.26
N VAL A 173 9.80 -14.92 -10.03
CA VAL A 173 10.36 -13.60 -10.32
C VAL A 173 11.57 -13.30 -9.43
N ALA A 174 11.51 -13.62 -8.13
CA ALA A 174 12.64 -13.43 -7.23
C ALA A 174 13.86 -14.27 -7.63
N LYS A 175 13.63 -15.55 -7.98
CA LYS A 175 14.68 -16.47 -8.45
C LYS A 175 15.27 -16.04 -9.79
N GLU A 176 14.44 -15.64 -10.74
CA GLU A 176 14.85 -15.20 -12.08
C GLU A 176 15.65 -13.90 -12.04
N ASN A 177 15.19 -12.92 -11.27
CA ASN A 177 15.84 -11.61 -11.18
C ASN A 177 17.04 -11.58 -10.23
N ASN A 178 17.22 -12.61 -9.40
CA ASN A 178 18.26 -12.69 -8.37
C ASN A 178 18.31 -11.43 -7.45
N LYS A 179 17.16 -10.86 -7.14
CA LYS A 179 17.00 -9.69 -6.26
C LYS A 179 15.56 -9.56 -5.76
N THR A 180 15.38 -8.77 -4.70
CA THR A 180 14.06 -8.34 -4.21
C THR A 180 13.21 -7.80 -5.36
N SER A 181 12.09 -8.46 -5.64
CA SER A 181 11.25 -8.17 -6.80
C SER A 181 9.77 -8.35 -6.48
N PHE A 182 8.94 -7.49 -7.07
CA PHE A 182 7.49 -7.66 -7.06
C PHE A 182 7.06 -8.69 -8.09
N SER A 183 6.13 -9.56 -7.69
CA SER A 183 5.40 -10.39 -8.63
C SER A 183 4.44 -9.55 -9.49
N PRO A 184 4.03 -10.04 -10.67
CA PRO A 184 2.79 -9.56 -11.28
C PRO A 184 1.59 -9.81 -10.36
N LEU A 185 0.43 -9.21 -10.66
CA LEU A 185 -0.82 -9.53 -9.99
C LEU A 185 -1.20 -11.00 -10.27
N TYR A 186 -1.56 -11.76 -9.23
CA TYR A 186 -1.90 -13.17 -9.37
C TYR A 186 -3.01 -13.61 -8.41
N LYS A 187 -3.73 -14.68 -8.76
CA LYS A 187 -4.77 -15.24 -7.88
C LYS A 187 -4.15 -15.93 -6.66
N HIS A 188 -4.59 -15.53 -5.48
CA HIS A 188 -4.16 -16.13 -4.22
C HIS A 188 -4.53 -17.63 -4.16
N PHE A 189 -3.71 -18.43 -3.47
CA PHE A 189 -3.91 -19.90 -3.44
C PHE A 189 -5.11 -20.34 -2.61
N VAL A 190 -5.30 -19.73 -1.43
CA VAL A 190 -6.40 -20.08 -0.51
C VAL A 190 -7.59 -19.11 -0.56
N MET A 191 -7.33 -17.81 -0.51
CA MET A 191 -8.35 -16.78 -0.65
C MET A 191 -8.75 -16.59 -2.11
N ASP A 192 -10.04 -16.36 -2.37
CA ASP A 192 -10.53 -16.01 -3.71
C ASP A 192 -10.31 -14.52 -3.97
N ASP A 193 -9.03 -14.13 -4.04
CA ASP A 193 -8.60 -12.75 -4.16
C ASP A 193 -7.36 -12.63 -5.06
N LEU A 194 -7.10 -11.42 -5.55
CA LEU A 194 -5.89 -11.06 -6.28
C LEU A 194 -4.86 -10.50 -5.32
N THR A 195 -3.61 -10.91 -5.48
CA THR A 195 -2.52 -10.48 -4.62
C THR A 195 -1.29 -10.13 -5.45
N VAL A 196 -0.49 -9.24 -4.87
CA VAL A 196 0.89 -8.97 -5.26
C VAL A 196 1.78 -9.39 -4.10
N SER A 197 3.00 -9.85 -4.37
CA SER A 197 3.94 -10.17 -3.32
C SER A 197 5.34 -9.71 -3.69
N VAL A 198 6.11 -9.34 -2.69
CA VAL A 198 7.55 -9.11 -2.83
C VAL A 198 8.27 -10.40 -2.47
N GLY A 199 9.06 -10.92 -3.39
CA GLY A 199 9.95 -12.04 -3.15
C GLY A 199 11.40 -11.59 -3.15
N THR A 200 12.21 -12.17 -2.26
CA THR A 200 13.65 -11.96 -2.20
C THR A 200 14.32 -13.33 -2.19
N PRO A 201 15.28 -13.60 -3.09
CA PRO A 201 16.03 -14.85 -3.06
C PRO A 201 16.96 -14.85 -1.84
N VAL A 202 17.00 -15.95 -1.12
CA VAL A 202 17.83 -16.09 0.09
C VAL A 202 18.78 -17.25 -0.15
N TYR A 203 20.08 -16.99 -0.03
CA TYR A 203 21.12 -18.00 -0.23
C TYR A 203 21.74 -18.41 1.09
N ASP A 204 21.99 -19.71 1.25
CA ASP A 204 22.78 -20.21 2.37
C ASP A 204 24.26 -19.77 2.27
N GLY A 205 25.04 -20.04 3.32
CA GLY A 205 26.47 -19.72 3.35
C GLY A 205 27.32 -20.43 2.27
N LYS A 206 26.73 -21.40 1.54
CA LYS A 206 27.36 -22.11 0.42
C LYS A 206 26.87 -21.60 -0.94
N GLY A 207 26.01 -20.58 -0.97
CA GLY A 207 25.45 -20.00 -2.19
C GLY A 207 24.29 -20.81 -2.80
N SER A 208 23.67 -21.72 -2.04
CA SER A 208 22.48 -22.45 -2.48
C SER A 208 21.21 -21.70 -2.09
N LEU A 209 20.25 -21.61 -3.02
CA LEU A 209 18.93 -20.99 -2.82
C LEU A 209 18.01 -21.85 -1.95
#